data_AF-A0A956ULX0-F1
#
_entry.id   AF-A0A956ULX0-F1
#
_cell.length_a   1.000
_cell.length_b   1.000
_cell.length_c   1.000
_cell.angle_alpha   90.00
_cell.angle_beta   90.00
_cell.angle_gamma   90.00
#
_symmetry.space_group_name_H-M   'P 1'
#
loop_
_entity.id
_entity.type
_entity.pdbx_description
1 polymer ?
#
loop_
_entity_poly.entity_id
_entity_poly.type
_entity_poly.pdbx_seq_one_letter_code
_entity_poly.pdbx_strand_id
1 'polypeptide(L)'
;MRGSRPKLFILAAIAAFTTALGLASSDHAGAVATLVAGWNNVSYTGASAPPSEALASISGQYASVYRWDPVAQEYDLYAPGAPAVVNTLDQISSGDTIWLDVTAESASLAASTGSGGRVSIAASTFQPASDLAIYEKTYNQLNPVSTDVESQRYFAPVILPDGATIASMTAHYEASGGTVTVRLDYTPLSNGSDAAKVFKLAEVASGTGSSPQTAQAFAHTVDNGANVYFLLVDLTGGSGTRLRGVSIAYTGG
;
A
#
# COMPACT_ATOMS: atom_id res chain seq x y z
N MET A 1 45.64 9.80 68.67
CA MET A 1 45.39 10.36 67.32
C MET A 1 45.04 9.19 66.41
N ARG A 2 43.75 9.02 66.11
CA ARG A 2 43.15 7.80 65.56
C ARG A 2 42.63 8.12 64.15
N GLY A 3 43.11 7.38 63.16
CA GLY A 3 42.95 7.68 61.74
C GLY A 3 41.49 7.72 61.27
N SER A 4 41.17 8.76 60.50
CA SER A 4 39.91 8.93 59.78
C SER A 4 39.98 8.15 58.47
N ARG A 5 39.11 7.15 58.31
CA ARG A 5 38.86 6.48 57.02
C ARG A 5 37.68 7.17 56.33
N PRO A 6 37.75 7.53 55.04
CA PRO A 6 36.59 8.03 54.32
C PRO A 6 35.61 6.87 54.07
N LYS A 7 34.34 7.07 54.46
CA LYS A 7 33.25 6.16 54.10
C LYS A 7 32.88 6.41 52.64
N LEU A 8 33.25 5.48 51.78
CA LEU A 8 32.84 5.39 50.39
C LEU A 8 31.33 5.10 50.35
N PHE A 9 30.50 6.09 50.01
CA PHE A 9 29.10 5.86 49.67
C PHE A 9 29.04 5.44 48.20
N ILE A 10 28.84 4.14 47.97
CA ILE A 10 28.50 3.59 46.66
C ILE A 10 27.02 3.88 46.43
N LEU A 11 26.72 4.89 45.62
CA LEU A 11 25.39 5.13 45.09
C LEU A 11 25.24 4.27 43.83
N ALA A 12 24.67 3.09 43.97
CA ALA A 12 24.27 2.27 42.84
C ALA A 12 23.01 2.90 42.21
N ALA A 13 23.21 3.73 41.18
CA ALA A 13 22.10 4.18 40.33
C ALA A 13 21.72 3.01 39.40
N ILE A 14 20.64 2.31 39.75
CA ILE A 14 20.00 1.33 38.88
C ILE A 14 19.33 2.13 37.75
N ALA A 15 19.98 2.19 36.59
CA ALA A 15 19.34 2.66 35.37
C ALA A 15 18.29 1.62 34.96
N ALA A 16 17.02 1.97 35.10
CA ALA A 16 15.93 1.18 34.55
C ALA A 16 16.03 1.26 33.01
N PHE A 17 16.55 0.21 32.39
CA PHE A 17 16.45 0.00 30.95
C PHE A 17 15.01 -0.43 30.65
N THR A 18 14.13 0.52 30.36
CA THR A 18 12.85 0.20 29.72
C THR A 18 13.12 -0.17 28.27
N THR A 19 13.25 -1.47 28.01
CA THR A 19 13.12 -2.04 26.67
C THR A 19 11.68 -1.87 26.21
N ALA A 20 11.39 -0.77 25.51
CA ALA A 20 10.23 -0.72 24.64
C ALA A 20 10.51 -1.67 23.48
N LEU A 21 9.92 -2.87 23.53
CA LEU A 21 9.69 -3.64 22.31
C LEU A 21 8.67 -2.84 21.49
N GLY A 22 9.17 -1.96 20.63
CA GLY A 22 8.40 -1.48 19.51
C GLY A 22 8.02 -2.71 18.69
N LEU A 23 6.75 -3.12 18.77
CA LEU A 23 6.15 -3.91 17.72
C LEU A 23 6.30 -3.05 16.47
N ALA A 24 7.28 -3.36 15.63
CA ALA A 24 7.29 -2.87 14.27
C ALA A 24 5.99 -3.38 13.67
N SER A 25 4.99 -2.50 13.58
CA SER A 25 4.01 -2.63 12.51
C SER A 25 4.85 -2.72 11.25
N SER A 26 4.83 -3.88 10.61
CA SER A 26 5.28 -4.00 9.22
C SER A 26 4.23 -3.29 8.38
N ASP A 27 4.09 -1.98 8.58
CA ASP A 27 3.51 -1.11 7.57
C ASP A 27 4.48 -1.22 6.39
N HIS A 28 4.04 -1.89 5.33
CA HIS A 28 4.57 -1.63 3.99
C HIS A 28 4.09 -0.22 3.56
N ALA A 29 4.30 0.78 4.41
CA ALA A 29 4.39 2.17 3.97
C ALA A 29 5.64 2.20 3.09
N GLY A 30 5.53 2.76 1.87
CA GLY A 30 6.66 2.86 0.96
C GLY A 30 7.90 3.33 1.72
N ALA A 31 8.94 2.49 1.77
CA ALA A 31 10.06 2.69 2.68
C ALA A 31 10.64 4.10 2.50
N VAL A 32 10.37 4.99 3.45
CA VAL A 32 10.95 6.32 3.49
C VAL A 32 12.40 6.14 3.89
N ALA A 33 13.32 6.35 2.94
CA ALA A 33 14.74 6.32 3.26
C ALA A 33 15.05 7.58 4.09
N THR A 34 15.33 7.37 5.38
CA THR A 34 15.83 8.43 6.24
C THR A 34 17.30 8.66 5.90
N LEU A 35 17.61 9.87 5.46
CA LEU A 35 18.96 10.29 5.09
C LEU A 35 19.56 11.11 6.22
N VAL A 36 20.85 10.93 6.45
CA VAL A 36 21.65 11.73 7.38
C VAL A 36 22.54 12.69 6.61
N ALA A 37 23.04 13.75 7.26
CA ALA A 37 24.03 14.62 6.64
C ALA A 37 25.26 13.83 6.13
N GLY A 38 25.73 14.19 4.93
CA GLY A 38 26.83 13.54 4.22
C GLY A 38 26.39 12.48 3.22
N TRP A 39 27.26 11.51 2.97
CA TRP A 39 27.07 10.50 1.93
C TRP A 39 26.13 9.38 2.35
N ASN A 40 25.05 9.20 1.59
CA ASN A 40 24.08 8.12 1.75
C ASN A 40 24.06 7.28 0.46
N ASN A 41 24.12 5.96 0.59
CA ASN A 41 23.88 5.05 -0.53
C ASN A 41 22.48 4.47 -0.39
N VAL A 42 21.59 4.79 -1.35
CA VAL A 42 20.17 4.44 -1.26
C VAL A 42 19.67 3.84 -2.56
N SER A 43 18.76 2.89 -2.44
CA SER A 43 17.98 2.40 -3.58
C SER A 43 16.80 3.33 -3.82
N TYR A 44 16.73 3.90 -5.02
CA TYR A 44 15.62 4.74 -5.43
C TYR A 44 14.40 3.87 -5.76
N THR A 45 13.29 4.12 -5.08
CA THR A 45 12.01 3.40 -5.25
C THR A 45 10.94 4.30 -5.88
N GLY A 46 11.36 5.45 -6.43
CA GLY A 46 10.49 6.40 -7.08
C GLY A 46 10.17 6.04 -8.55
N ALA A 47 9.24 6.76 -9.17
CA ALA A 47 8.98 6.63 -10.60
C ALA A 47 10.19 7.12 -11.39
N SER A 48 10.43 6.54 -12.57
CA SER A 48 11.55 6.95 -13.40
C SER A 48 11.35 8.38 -13.89
N ALA A 49 12.27 9.28 -13.54
CA ALA A 49 12.15 10.71 -13.80
C ALA A 49 13.54 11.38 -13.83
N PRO A 50 13.65 12.61 -14.38
CA PRO A 50 14.86 13.42 -14.25
C PRO A 50 15.22 13.67 -12.77
N PRO A 51 16.50 13.81 -12.40
CA PRO A 51 16.91 13.95 -10.99
C PRO A 51 16.19 15.05 -10.21
N SER A 52 15.93 16.20 -10.85
CA SER A 52 15.22 17.32 -10.21
C SER A 52 13.78 16.98 -9.79
N GLU A 53 13.12 16.11 -10.55
CA GLU A 53 11.77 15.64 -10.27
C GLU A 53 11.79 14.45 -9.31
N ALA A 54 12.67 13.49 -9.57
CA ALA A 54 12.86 12.29 -8.73
C ALA A 54 13.21 12.64 -7.28
N LEU A 55 14.00 13.70 -7.06
CA LEU A 55 14.47 14.14 -5.75
C LEU A 55 13.75 15.39 -5.23
N ALA A 56 12.58 15.72 -5.78
CA ALA A 56 11.83 16.91 -5.40
C ALA A 56 11.50 16.96 -3.89
N SER A 57 11.28 15.81 -3.26
CA SER A 57 11.00 15.69 -1.81
C SER A 57 12.14 16.16 -0.90
N ILE A 58 13.38 16.17 -1.42
CA ILE A 58 14.58 16.64 -0.73
C ILE A 58 15.24 17.82 -1.45
N SER A 59 14.49 18.55 -2.28
CA SER A 59 15.01 19.72 -3.01
C SER A 59 15.66 20.73 -2.06
N GLY A 60 16.86 21.18 -2.40
CA GLY A 60 17.66 22.09 -1.56
C GLY A 60 18.35 21.44 -0.35
N GLN A 61 18.18 20.14 -0.14
CA GLN A 61 18.77 19.39 0.99
C GLN A 61 19.92 18.45 0.58
N TYR A 62 20.35 18.51 -0.68
CA TYR A 62 21.50 17.75 -1.19
C TYR A 62 22.35 18.63 -2.11
N ALA A 63 23.64 18.29 -2.20
CA ALA A 63 24.61 18.97 -3.05
C ALA A 63 24.84 18.23 -4.37
N SER A 64 24.89 16.90 -4.33
CA SER A 64 25.18 16.07 -5.50
C SER A 64 24.59 14.67 -5.41
N VAL A 65 24.40 14.06 -6.58
CA VAL A 65 23.87 12.72 -6.78
C VAL A 65 24.78 11.99 -7.76
N TYR A 66 25.18 10.78 -7.43
CA TYR A 66 25.94 9.92 -8.32
C TYR A 66 25.23 8.60 -8.55
N ARG A 67 25.25 8.11 -9.79
CA ARG A 67 24.80 6.76 -10.15
C ARG A 67 25.89 6.07 -10.97
N TRP A 68 26.16 4.81 -10.66
CA TRP A 68 27.05 4.00 -11.48
C TRP A 68 26.37 3.59 -12.79
N ASP A 69 26.96 3.92 -13.94
CA ASP A 69 26.59 3.35 -15.24
C ASP A 69 27.45 2.10 -15.51
N PRO A 70 26.86 0.88 -15.48
CA PRO A 70 27.60 -0.34 -15.75
C PRO A 70 28.05 -0.50 -17.22
N VAL A 71 27.41 0.21 -18.16
CA VAL A 71 27.75 0.15 -19.60
C VAL A 71 28.97 1.01 -19.88
N ALA A 72 28.94 2.27 -19.44
CA ALA A 72 30.06 3.20 -19.62
C ALA A 72 31.21 2.98 -18.61
N GLN A 73 30.96 2.23 -17.53
CA GLN A 73 31.89 2.02 -16.42
C GLN A 73 32.34 3.33 -15.75
N GLU A 74 31.42 4.27 -15.62
CA GLU A 74 31.65 5.56 -14.99
C GLU A 74 30.48 5.97 -14.09
N TYR A 75 30.67 7.05 -13.33
CA TYR A 75 29.59 7.62 -12.54
C TYR A 75 28.94 8.77 -13.28
N ASP A 76 27.62 8.67 -13.44
CA ASP A 76 26.78 9.79 -13.82
C ASP A 76 26.60 10.73 -12.64
N LEU A 77 26.62 12.04 -12.90
CA LEU A 77 26.50 13.08 -11.89
C LEU A 77 25.27 13.96 -12.14
N TYR A 78 24.56 14.29 -11.06
CA TYR A 78 23.67 15.44 -11.01
C TYR A 78 23.99 16.33 -9.80
N ALA A 79 24.22 17.62 -10.05
CA ALA A 79 24.41 18.65 -9.03
C ALA A 79 23.60 19.92 -9.41
N PRO A 80 22.57 20.29 -8.63
CA PRO A 80 21.69 21.44 -8.95
C PRO A 80 22.44 22.78 -9.10
N GLY A 81 23.55 22.96 -8.39
CA GLY A 81 24.37 24.18 -8.42
C GLY A 81 25.50 24.18 -9.45
N ALA A 82 25.70 23.10 -10.20
CA ALA A 82 26.79 22.97 -11.15
C ALA A 82 26.37 23.36 -12.58
N PRO A 83 27.31 23.77 -13.45
CA PRO A 83 27.03 24.01 -14.86
C PRO A 83 26.42 22.78 -15.56
N ALA A 84 25.45 22.98 -16.45
CA ALA A 84 24.74 21.88 -17.10
C ALA A 84 25.66 20.87 -17.82
N VAL A 85 26.82 21.30 -18.32
CA VAL A 85 27.79 20.43 -19.03
C VAL A 85 28.40 19.33 -18.14
N VAL A 86 28.37 19.49 -16.81
CA VAL A 86 28.88 18.46 -15.88
C VAL A 86 27.77 17.56 -15.32
N ASN A 87 26.50 17.88 -15.61
CA ASN A 87 25.38 17.03 -15.24
C ASN A 87 25.16 16.00 -16.34
N THR A 88 25.58 14.77 -16.07
CA THR A 88 25.46 13.62 -16.99
C THR A 88 24.36 12.65 -16.60
N LEU A 89 23.85 12.73 -15.37
CA LEU A 89 22.72 11.93 -14.91
C LEU A 89 21.40 12.54 -15.40
N ASP A 90 20.87 12.02 -16.50
CA ASP A 90 19.62 12.53 -17.09
C ASP A 90 18.36 11.96 -16.47
N GLN A 91 18.44 10.76 -15.88
CA GLN A 91 17.27 10.00 -15.42
C GLN A 91 17.64 9.08 -14.26
N ILE A 92 16.81 9.05 -13.22
CA ILE A 92 16.88 8.09 -12.11
C ILE A 92 15.69 7.14 -12.24
N SER A 93 15.95 5.84 -12.33
CA SER A 93 14.93 4.81 -12.49
C SER A 93 14.68 4.04 -11.20
N SER A 94 13.44 3.56 -11.02
CA SER A 94 13.11 2.67 -9.90
C SER A 94 14.06 1.47 -9.87
N GLY A 95 14.68 1.21 -8.74
CA GLY A 95 15.70 0.18 -8.53
C GLY A 95 17.14 0.68 -8.65
N ASP A 96 17.37 1.89 -9.17
CA ASP A 96 18.71 2.47 -9.24
C ASP A 96 19.29 2.64 -7.82
N THR A 97 20.56 2.29 -7.65
CA THR A 97 21.30 2.61 -6.42
C THR A 97 22.08 3.90 -6.64
N ILE A 98 21.76 4.93 -5.86
CA ILE A 98 22.34 6.28 -5.96
C ILE A 98 23.12 6.64 -4.70
N TRP A 99 24.20 7.39 -4.89
CA TRP A 99 24.94 8.06 -3.82
C TRP A 99 24.47 9.51 -3.73
N LEU A 100 23.98 9.92 -2.56
CA LEU A 100 23.48 11.26 -2.28
C LEU A 100 24.39 11.95 -1.26
N ASP A 101 24.89 13.13 -1.59
CA ASP A 101 25.54 14.04 -0.64
C ASP A 101 24.50 14.98 -0.04
N VAL A 102 24.02 14.66 1.16
CA VAL A 102 22.93 15.36 1.84
C VAL A 102 23.50 16.47 2.72
N THR A 103 23.01 17.69 2.55
CA THR A 103 23.49 18.88 3.28
C THR A 103 22.66 19.18 4.53
N ALA A 104 21.42 18.68 4.60
CA ALA A 104 20.58 18.79 5.78
C ALA A 104 20.98 17.77 6.87
N GLU A 105 20.77 18.11 8.15
CA GLU A 105 21.03 17.19 9.28
C GLU A 105 20.23 15.88 9.18
N SER A 106 19.03 15.98 8.60
CA SER A 106 18.20 14.85 8.22
C SER A 106 17.34 15.21 7.03
N ALA A 107 17.09 14.25 6.13
CA ALA A 107 16.16 14.40 5.02
C ALA A 107 15.40 13.09 4.81
N SER A 108 14.19 13.17 4.25
CA SER A 108 13.37 11.99 3.93
C SER A 108 13.19 11.90 2.43
N LEU A 109 13.86 10.93 1.80
CA LEU A 109 13.59 10.64 0.39
C LEU A 109 12.27 9.88 0.31
N ALA A 110 11.25 10.53 -0.22
CA ALA A 110 9.97 9.89 -0.46
C ALA A 110 10.16 8.74 -1.47
N ALA A 111 9.74 7.52 -1.10
CA ALA A 111 9.37 6.53 -2.09
C ALA A 111 8.28 7.14 -2.99
N SER A 112 8.21 6.74 -4.26
CA SER A 112 7.27 7.35 -5.20
C SER A 112 5.89 7.58 -4.59
N THR A 113 5.43 8.82 -4.57
CA THR A 113 4.01 9.19 -4.50
C THR A 113 3.23 8.77 -5.77
N GLY A 114 3.78 7.82 -6.52
CA GLY A 114 3.34 7.32 -7.82
C GLY A 114 3.60 5.83 -8.04
N SER A 115 3.93 5.04 -7.01
CA SER A 115 3.85 3.58 -7.13
C SER A 115 2.40 3.18 -6.96
N GLY A 116 1.63 3.31 -8.04
CA GLY A 116 0.33 2.68 -8.08
C GLY A 116 0.49 1.17 -7.92
N GLY A 117 -0.24 0.58 -6.98
CA GLY A 117 -0.20 -0.84 -6.70
C GLY A 117 -1.48 -1.54 -7.11
N ARG A 118 -1.46 -2.87 -6.98
CA ARG A 118 -2.66 -3.70 -7.09
C ARG A 118 -2.76 -4.61 -5.88
N VAL A 119 -3.92 -4.60 -5.22
CA VAL A 119 -4.30 -5.63 -4.25
C VAL A 119 -5.15 -6.66 -4.96
N SER A 120 -4.75 -7.93 -4.90
CA SER A 120 -5.52 -9.05 -5.44
C SER A 120 -6.22 -9.81 -4.32
N ILE A 121 -7.54 -9.93 -4.43
CA ILE A 121 -8.38 -10.70 -3.51
C ILE A 121 -8.82 -11.97 -4.22
N ALA A 122 -8.40 -13.12 -3.69
CA ALA A 122 -8.85 -14.41 -4.17
C ALA A 122 -10.35 -14.60 -3.84
N ALA A 123 -11.09 -15.31 -4.69
CA ALA A 123 -12.48 -15.67 -4.40
C ALA A 123 -12.61 -16.47 -3.09
N SER A 124 -11.54 -17.17 -2.69
CA SER A 124 -11.47 -17.92 -1.44
C SER A 124 -11.31 -17.05 -0.19
N THR A 125 -11.19 -15.72 -0.28
CA THR A 125 -11.22 -14.86 0.91
C THR A 125 -12.65 -14.56 1.37
N PHE A 126 -13.61 -14.69 0.46
CA PHE A 126 -15.01 -14.37 0.74
C PHE A 126 -15.64 -15.37 1.71
N GLN A 127 -16.50 -14.83 2.56
CA GLN A 127 -17.33 -15.55 3.52
C GLN A 127 -18.80 -15.22 3.25
N PRO A 128 -19.72 -16.16 3.46
CA PRO A 128 -21.14 -15.91 3.28
C PRO A 128 -21.64 -14.92 4.34
N ALA A 129 -22.67 -14.16 3.99
CA ALA A 129 -23.32 -13.21 4.90
C ALA A 129 -24.12 -13.90 6.02
N SER A 130 -24.49 -15.17 5.84
CA SER A 130 -25.21 -16.00 6.81
C SER A 130 -24.51 -17.35 6.98
N ASP A 131 -24.53 -17.88 8.21
CA ASP A 131 -24.03 -19.23 8.53
C ASP A 131 -24.90 -20.34 7.91
N LEU A 132 -26.12 -20.00 7.49
CA LEU A 132 -27.04 -20.92 6.81
C LEU A 132 -26.80 -21.02 5.29
N ALA A 133 -25.84 -20.27 4.75
CA ALA A 133 -25.52 -20.28 3.33
C ALA A 133 -24.94 -21.62 2.86
N ILE A 134 -25.42 -22.12 1.71
CA ILE A 134 -24.92 -23.34 1.07
C ILE A 134 -24.13 -22.96 -0.18
N TYR A 135 -22.82 -23.19 -0.14
CA TYR A 135 -21.89 -22.73 -1.17
C TYR A 135 -20.71 -23.67 -1.36
N GLU A 136 -20.08 -23.56 -2.53
CA GLU A 136 -18.84 -24.25 -2.85
C GLU A 136 -17.69 -23.26 -2.95
N LYS A 137 -16.58 -23.64 -2.32
CA LYS A 137 -15.33 -22.88 -2.31
C LYS A 137 -14.21 -23.83 -2.72
N THR A 138 -13.57 -23.52 -3.84
CA THR A 138 -12.42 -24.25 -4.35
C THR A 138 -11.26 -23.29 -4.59
N TYR A 139 -10.11 -23.79 -5.07
CA TYR A 139 -8.83 -23.07 -5.09
C TYR A 139 -8.91 -21.59 -5.49
N ASN A 140 -9.64 -21.27 -6.56
CA ASN A 140 -9.79 -19.89 -7.02
C ASN A 140 -11.20 -19.60 -7.54
N GLN A 141 -12.22 -20.21 -6.95
CA GLN A 141 -13.60 -19.89 -7.29
C GLN A 141 -14.55 -20.06 -6.10
N LEU A 142 -15.60 -19.24 -6.15
CA LEU A 142 -16.71 -19.22 -5.21
C LEU A 142 -18.02 -19.23 -5.99
N ASN A 143 -18.94 -20.12 -5.62
CA ASN A 143 -20.27 -20.17 -6.22
C ASN A 143 -21.34 -20.66 -5.24
N PRO A 144 -22.56 -20.09 -5.31
CA PRO A 144 -23.70 -20.64 -4.59
C PRO A 144 -24.08 -22.01 -5.16
N VAL A 145 -24.45 -22.94 -4.29
CA VAL A 145 -24.98 -24.25 -4.70
C VAL A 145 -26.51 -24.21 -4.80
N SER A 146 -27.14 -23.32 -4.02
CA SER A 146 -28.58 -23.06 -4.03
C SER A 146 -28.91 -21.68 -4.59
N THR A 147 -30.19 -21.45 -4.90
CA THR A 147 -30.73 -20.12 -5.25
C THR A 147 -31.27 -19.36 -4.04
N ASP A 148 -31.09 -19.85 -2.81
CA ASP A 148 -31.56 -19.16 -1.61
C ASP A 148 -30.76 -17.88 -1.34
N VAL A 149 -31.43 -16.82 -0.92
CA VAL A 149 -30.84 -15.47 -0.73
C VAL A 149 -29.60 -15.49 0.17
N GLU A 150 -29.62 -16.31 1.22
CA GLU A 150 -28.48 -16.46 2.14
C GLU A 150 -27.22 -16.99 1.44
N SER A 151 -27.41 -17.87 0.45
CA SER A 151 -26.32 -18.44 -0.35
C SER A 151 -25.80 -17.47 -1.41
N GLN A 152 -26.51 -16.37 -1.71
CA GLN A 152 -26.15 -15.48 -2.81
C GLN A 152 -25.18 -14.37 -2.38
N ARG A 153 -25.07 -14.08 -1.07
CA ARG A 153 -24.37 -12.91 -0.54
C ARG A 153 -23.09 -13.26 0.20
N TYR A 154 -22.01 -12.61 -0.21
CA TYR A 154 -20.69 -12.82 0.37
C TYR A 154 -19.96 -11.51 0.61
N PHE A 155 -19.03 -11.51 1.56
CA PHE A 155 -18.18 -10.38 1.85
C PHE A 155 -16.72 -10.80 2.09
N ALA A 156 -15.79 -9.89 1.83
CA ALA A 156 -14.38 -10.05 2.17
C ALA A 156 -13.80 -8.72 2.66
N PRO A 157 -13.06 -8.67 3.78
CA PRO A 157 -12.34 -7.46 4.18
C PRO A 157 -11.24 -7.15 3.16
N VAL A 158 -10.95 -5.86 2.99
CA VAL A 158 -9.87 -5.38 2.14
C VAL A 158 -8.96 -4.48 2.98
N ILE A 159 -7.65 -4.73 2.89
CA ILE A 159 -6.63 -3.84 3.45
C ILE A 159 -5.95 -3.16 2.27
N LEU A 160 -6.06 -1.83 2.22
CA LEU A 160 -5.40 -0.97 1.25
C LEU A 160 -4.36 -0.12 1.99
N PRO A 161 -3.26 0.30 1.34
CA PRO A 161 -2.30 1.20 1.99
C PRO A 161 -2.98 2.50 2.43
N ASP A 162 -2.66 2.94 3.65
CA ASP A 162 -3.19 4.18 4.20
C ASP A 162 -2.74 5.37 3.35
N GLY A 163 -3.60 6.36 3.14
CA GLY A 163 -3.30 7.50 2.25
C GLY A 163 -3.36 7.21 0.75
N ALA A 164 -3.53 5.94 0.34
CA ALA A 164 -3.68 5.58 -1.08
C ALA A 164 -4.97 6.14 -1.68
N THR A 165 -4.94 6.51 -2.96
CA THR A 165 -6.15 6.84 -3.72
C THR A 165 -6.57 5.65 -4.55
N ILE A 166 -7.82 5.20 -4.39
CA ILE A 166 -8.35 4.06 -5.14
C ILE A 166 -8.64 4.49 -6.57
N ALA A 167 -8.09 3.77 -7.56
CA ALA A 167 -8.24 4.10 -8.97
C ALA A 167 -9.33 3.27 -9.64
N SER A 168 -9.30 1.95 -9.50
CA SER A 168 -10.27 1.06 -10.16
C SER A 168 -10.36 -0.31 -9.50
N MET A 169 -11.43 -1.03 -9.82
CA MET A 169 -11.64 -2.42 -9.44
C MET A 169 -11.91 -3.27 -10.68
N THR A 170 -11.22 -4.40 -10.81
CA THR A 170 -11.45 -5.40 -11.86
C THR A 170 -11.94 -6.70 -11.23
N ALA A 171 -13.09 -7.22 -11.70
CA ALA A 171 -13.61 -8.51 -11.26
C ALA A 171 -13.56 -9.55 -12.39
N HIS A 172 -13.15 -10.76 -12.02
CA HIS A 172 -13.18 -11.95 -12.87
C HIS A 172 -14.32 -12.86 -12.42
N TYR A 173 -15.29 -13.08 -13.29
CA TYR A 173 -16.49 -13.87 -12.99
C TYR A 173 -16.95 -14.74 -14.17
N GLU A 174 -17.94 -15.57 -13.89
CA GLU A 174 -18.76 -16.32 -14.85
C GLU A 174 -20.22 -16.11 -14.47
N ALA A 175 -21.07 -15.79 -15.47
CA ALA A 175 -22.47 -15.51 -15.25
C ALA A 175 -23.31 -16.19 -16.34
N SER A 176 -23.69 -17.44 -16.10
CA SER A 176 -24.56 -18.23 -16.98
C SER A 176 -25.90 -18.45 -16.28
N GLY A 177 -26.99 -17.93 -16.85
CA GLY A 177 -28.33 -18.08 -16.27
C GLY A 177 -28.58 -17.30 -14.97
N GLY A 178 -27.71 -16.34 -14.65
CA GLY A 178 -27.76 -15.55 -13.42
C GLY A 178 -26.91 -14.28 -13.49
N THR A 179 -26.76 -13.58 -12.38
CA THR A 179 -25.97 -12.33 -12.31
C THR A 179 -24.86 -12.40 -11.29
N VAL A 180 -23.74 -11.76 -11.61
CA VAL A 180 -22.65 -11.50 -10.67
C VAL A 180 -22.51 -10.00 -10.50
N THR A 181 -22.68 -9.51 -9.28
CA THR A 181 -22.40 -8.12 -8.90
C THR A 181 -21.33 -8.11 -7.83
N VAL A 182 -20.28 -7.31 -8.03
CA VAL A 182 -19.18 -7.12 -7.09
C VAL A 182 -19.10 -5.64 -6.76
N ARG A 183 -19.05 -5.29 -5.48
CA ARG A 183 -18.91 -3.92 -4.99
C ARG A 183 -17.72 -3.79 -4.07
N LEU A 184 -16.96 -2.72 -4.25
CA LEU A 184 -16.01 -2.22 -3.26
C LEU A 184 -16.70 -1.11 -2.48
N ASP A 185 -16.81 -1.29 -1.18
CA ASP A 185 -17.47 -0.36 -0.28
C ASP A 185 -16.55 -0.02 0.90
N TYR A 186 -16.87 1.07 1.60
CA TYR A 186 -16.31 1.37 2.91
C TYR A 186 -17.40 1.80 3.89
N THR A 187 -17.10 1.67 5.18
CA THR A 187 -17.93 2.18 6.26
C THR A 187 -17.04 2.85 7.32
N PRO A 188 -17.46 3.98 7.91
CA PRO A 188 -16.75 4.56 9.04
C PRO A 188 -16.70 3.60 10.24
N LEU A 189 -15.58 3.61 10.98
CA LEU A 189 -15.40 2.88 12.24
C LEU A 189 -16.31 3.40 13.37
N SER A 190 -17.01 4.51 13.17
CA SER A 190 -17.98 5.02 14.14
C SER A 190 -19.10 3.99 14.35
N ASN A 191 -19.16 3.41 15.55
CA ASN A 191 -20.10 2.35 15.95
C ASN A 191 -21.54 2.62 15.46
N GLY A 192 -22.07 1.69 14.65
CA GLY A 192 -23.47 1.64 14.25
C GLY A 192 -23.72 0.61 13.15
N SER A 193 -24.87 -0.06 13.18
CA SER A 193 -25.29 -1.08 12.20
C SER A 193 -26.08 -0.48 11.03
N ASP A 194 -25.92 0.82 10.78
CA ASP A 194 -26.73 1.54 9.81
C ASP A 194 -26.20 1.32 8.40
N ALA A 195 -26.95 0.59 7.58
CA ALA A 195 -26.63 0.36 6.18
C ALA A 195 -26.55 1.66 5.36
N ALA A 196 -27.17 2.76 5.82
CA ALA A 196 -27.02 4.08 5.22
C ALA A 196 -25.61 4.66 5.34
N LYS A 197 -24.74 4.05 6.14
CA LYS A 197 -23.32 4.43 6.32
C LYS A 197 -22.36 3.55 5.51
N VAL A 198 -22.86 2.69 4.64
CA VAL A 198 -22.04 1.93 3.68
C VAL A 198 -21.98 2.70 2.38
N PHE A 199 -20.77 3.15 2.04
CA PHE A 199 -20.52 3.99 0.88
C PHE A 199 -19.85 3.18 -0.21
N LYS A 200 -20.39 3.28 -1.43
CA LYS A 200 -19.89 2.56 -2.60
C LYS A 200 -18.74 3.30 -3.26
N LEU A 201 -17.66 2.58 -3.56
CA LEU A 201 -16.48 3.09 -4.24
C LEU A 201 -16.39 2.60 -5.68
N ALA A 202 -16.70 1.34 -5.95
CA ALA A 202 -16.72 0.79 -7.30
C ALA A 202 -17.73 -0.35 -7.41
N GLU A 203 -18.27 -0.57 -8.60
CA GLU A 203 -19.20 -1.68 -8.87
C GLU A 203 -18.95 -2.30 -10.24
N VAL A 204 -18.85 -3.61 -10.26
CA VAL A 204 -18.83 -4.43 -11.48
C VAL A 204 -20.07 -5.30 -11.47
N ALA A 205 -20.81 -5.31 -12.58
CA ALA A 205 -22.04 -6.11 -12.72
C ALA A 205 -22.06 -6.82 -14.07
N SER A 206 -22.29 -8.13 -14.07
CA SER A 206 -22.28 -8.97 -15.27
C SER A 206 -23.31 -8.58 -16.33
N GLY A 207 -24.35 -7.84 -15.95
CA GLY A 207 -25.33 -7.28 -16.89
C GLY A 207 -24.82 -6.10 -17.72
N THR A 208 -23.66 -5.54 -17.38
CA THR A 208 -23.09 -4.34 -18.01
C THR A 208 -21.85 -4.62 -18.87
N GLY A 209 -21.34 -5.85 -18.85
CA GLY A 209 -20.14 -6.23 -19.58
C GLY A 209 -19.73 -7.69 -19.38
N SER A 210 -18.77 -8.13 -20.19
CA SER A 210 -18.16 -9.45 -20.08
C SER A 210 -17.00 -9.46 -19.10
N SER A 211 -16.75 -10.62 -18.49
CA SER A 211 -15.59 -10.86 -17.65
C SER A 211 -14.28 -10.97 -18.48
N PRO A 212 -13.13 -10.44 -18.00
CA PRO A 212 -13.02 -9.58 -16.83
C PRO A 212 -13.57 -8.18 -17.10
N GLN A 213 -14.23 -7.60 -16.11
CA GLN A 213 -14.77 -6.25 -16.21
C GLN A 213 -14.11 -5.34 -15.18
N THR A 214 -13.74 -4.13 -15.62
CA THR A 214 -13.13 -3.09 -14.79
C THR A 214 -14.09 -1.93 -14.62
N ALA A 215 -14.25 -1.45 -13.39
CA ALA A 215 -14.98 -0.25 -13.03
C ALA A 215 -14.01 0.78 -12.43
N GLN A 216 -14.15 2.04 -12.85
CA GLN A 216 -13.43 3.15 -12.22
C GLN A 216 -14.02 3.40 -10.83
N ALA A 217 -13.15 3.70 -9.88
CA ALA A 217 -13.57 4.02 -8.52
C ALA A 217 -14.00 5.49 -8.43
N PHE A 218 -14.95 5.76 -7.55
CA PHE A 218 -15.20 7.11 -7.08
C PHE A 218 -13.96 7.61 -6.31
N ALA A 219 -13.65 8.89 -6.47
CA ALA A 219 -12.50 9.51 -5.82
C ALA A 219 -12.59 9.31 -4.30
N HIS A 220 -11.60 8.62 -3.74
CA HIS A 220 -11.53 8.31 -2.31
C HIS A 220 -10.09 8.06 -1.89
N THR A 221 -9.68 8.70 -0.81
CA THR A 221 -8.40 8.47 -0.15
C THR A 221 -8.62 7.48 0.99
N VAL A 222 -7.75 6.48 1.07
CA VAL A 222 -7.79 5.46 2.10
C VAL A 222 -7.42 6.10 3.43
N ASP A 223 -8.27 5.92 4.44
CA ASP A 223 -8.02 6.28 5.83
C ASP A 223 -8.44 5.08 6.68
N ASN A 224 -7.46 4.24 7.00
CA ASN A 224 -7.63 3.02 7.78
C ASN A 224 -7.86 3.33 9.28
N GLY A 225 -7.55 4.55 9.73
CA GLY A 225 -7.84 5.01 11.08
C GLY A 225 -9.30 5.40 11.28
N ALA A 226 -10.00 5.78 10.20
CA ALA A 226 -11.39 6.20 10.24
C ALA A 226 -12.38 5.21 9.60
N ASN A 227 -11.94 4.34 8.69
CA ASN A 227 -12.83 3.50 7.88
C ASN A 227 -12.39 2.03 7.78
N VAL A 228 -13.35 1.16 7.50
CA VAL A 228 -13.11 -0.22 7.08
C VAL A 228 -13.54 -0.38 5.63
N TYR A 229 -12.71 -1.07 4.85
CA TYR A 229 -12.95 -1.34 3.44
C TYR A 229 -13.27 -2.82 3.25
N PHE A 230 -14.23 -3.11 2.38
CA PHE A 230 -14.63 -4.48 2.12
C PHE A 230 -15.28 -4.63 0.75
N LEU A 231 -15.20 -5.84 0.22
CA LEU A 231 -15.92 -6.24 -0.97
C LEU A 231 -17.23 -6.92 -0.57
N LEU A 232 -18.30 -6.63 -1.30
CA LEU A 232 -19.52 -7.43 -1.31
C LEU A 232 -19.70 -8.07 -2.67
N VAL A 233 -20.24 -9.28 -2.67
CA VAL A 233 -20.55 -10.02 -3.89
C VAL A 233 -21.94 -10.61 -3.77
N ASP A 234 -22.77 -10.35 -4.78
CA ASP A 234 -24.07 -10.98 -5.01
C ASP A 234 -23.95 -11.93 -6.22
N LEU A 235 -24.14 -13.23 -5.98
CA LEU A 235 -24.17 -14.30 -6.99
C LEU A 235 -25.59 -14.86 -7.08
N THR A 236 -26.36 -14.43 -8.08
CA THR A 236 -27.76 -14.85 -8.26
C THR A 236 -27.88 -15.90 -9.36
N GLY A 237 -28.87 -16.80 -9.29
CA GLY A 237 -29.07 -17.83 -10.33
C GLY A 237 -28.28 -19.14 -10.10
N GLY A 238 -27.72 -19.33 -8.91
CA GLY A 238 -27.15 -20.62 -8.48
C GLY A 238 -25.79 -20.93 -9.12
N SER A 239 -25.51 -22.22 -9.32
CA SER A 239 -24.16 -22.73 -9.65
C SER A 239 -23.57 -22.27 -10.99
N GLY A 240 -24.40 -21.67 -11.86
CA GLY A 240 -23.99 -21.01 -13.10
C GLY A 240 -23.35 -19.63 -12.90
N THR A 241 -23.35 -19.11 -11.67
CA THR A 241 -22.65 -17.87 -11.31
C THR A 241 -21.45 -18.14 -10.42
N ARG A 242 -20.31 -17.56 -10.78
CA ARG A 242 -19.04 -17.80 -10.08
C ARG A 242 -18.20 -16.54 -10.01
N LEU A 243 -17.59 -16.29 -8.86
CA LEU A 243 -16.50 -15.33 -8.73
C LEU A 243 -15.17 -16.07 -8.78
N ARG A 244 -14.20 -15.56 -9.54
CA ARG A 244 -12.83 -16.08 -9.62
C ARG A 244 -11.83 -15.24 -8.85
N GLY A 245 -12.04 -13.93 -8.79
CA GLY A 245 -11.21 -13.02 -8.01
C GLY A 245 -11.47 -11.57 -8.36
N VAL A 246 -10.88 -10.69 -7.56
CA VAL A 246 -10.99 -9.24 -7.70
C VAL A 246 -9.60 -8.63 -7.57
N SER A 247 -9.28 -7.63 -8.37
CA SER A 247 -8.10 -6.79 -8.15
C SER A 247 -8.52 -5.33 -8.00
N ILE A 248 -7.88 -4.62 -7.09
CA ILE A 248 -8.09 -3.21 -6.82
C ILE A 248 -6.79 -2.48 -7.14
N ALA A 249 -6.83 -1.56 -8.09
CA ALA A 249 -5.71 -0.67 -8.40
C ALA A 249 -5.83 0.61 -7.58
N TYR A 250 -4.71 1.09 -7.06
CA TYR A 250 -4.61 2.32 -6.29
C TYR A 250 -3.35 3.09 -6.69
N THR A 251 -3.25 4.36 -6.28
CA THR A 251 -2.11 5.25 -6.50
C THR A 251 -1.72 5.96 -5.21
N GLY A 252 -0.43 6.06 -4.93
CA GLY A 252 0.05 6.63 -3.66
C GLY A 252 -0.25 5.73 -2.46
N GLY A 253 0.17 6.16 -1.27
CA GLY A 253 0.13 5.39 -0.02
C GLY A 253 1.52 5.25 0.59
#